data_AF-A0A0C2J698-F1
#
_entry.id   AF-A0A0C2J698-F1
#
_cell.length_a   1.000
_cell.length_b   1.000
_cell.length_c   1.000
_cell.angle_alpha   90.00
_cell.angle_beta   90.00
_cell.angle_gamma   90.00
#
_symmetry.space_group_name_H-M   'P 1'
#
loop_
_entity.id
_entity.type
_entity.pdbx_description
1 polymer ?
#
loop_
_entity_poly.entity_id
_entity_poly.type
_entity_poly.pdbx_seq_one_letter_code
_entity_poly.pdbx_strand_id
1 'polypeptide(L)'
;MMNVKQASISALRTVYPSSSIRGCYFHFSQCVWRKIQENSEILNQYLNDALFALNLRQLIALAFVPQTDVMLLITLKTTLSADFEQIRQGEFLSFQLKYGINMKV
;
A
#
# COMPACT_ATOMS: atom_id res chain seq x y z
N MET A 1 3.13 10.30 -16.00
CA MET A 1 3.42 9.11 -15.17
C MET A 1 2.33 8.07 -15.41
N MET A 2 2.64 6.94 -16.05
CA MET A 2 1.64 5.94 -16.44
C MET A 2 1.39 4.98 -15.26
N ASN A 3 0.40 5.31 -14.41
CA ASN A 3 -0.55 4.29 -13.92
C ASN A 3 -0.87 3.38 -15.13
N VAL A 4 -0.94 2.06 -15.00
CA VAL A 4 -1.45 1.18 -16.08
C VAL A 4 -2.69 1.87 -16.64
N LYS A 5 -2.54 2.55 -17.79
CA LYS A 5 -3.42 3.70 -18.09
C LYS A 5 -4.83 3.16 -18.07
N GLN A 6 -5.77 3.87 -17.46
CA GLN A 6 -7.18 3.46 -17.50
C GLN A 6 -7.58 3.03 -18.93
N ALA A 7 -7.04 3.71 -19.95
CA ALA A 7 -7.15 3.35 -21.35
C ALA A 7 -6.61 1.94 -21.71
N SER A 8 -5.45 1.53 -21.22
CA SER A 8 -4.88 0.18 -21.43
C SER A 8 -5.72 -0.90 -20.74
N ILE A 9 -6.20 -0.64 -19.52
CA ILE A 9 -7.12 -1.56 -18.83
C ILE A 9 -8.44 -1.67 -19.60
N SER A 10 -9.00 -0.53 -20.03
CA SER A 10 -10.23 -0.49 -20.82
C SER A 10 -10.08 -1.23 -22.15
N ALA A 11 -8.99 -1.01 -22.89
CA ALA A 11 -8.73 -1.71 -24.15
C ALA A 11 -8.57 -3.22 -23.94
N LEU A 12 -7.86 -3.64 -22.90
CA LEU A 12 -7.73 -5.07 -22.55
C LEU A 12 -9.09 -5.69 -22.18
N ARG A 13 -9.97 -4.96 -21.48
CA ARG A 13 -11.34 -5.42 -21.18
C ARG A 13 -12.19 -5.58 -22.44
N THR A 14 -12.01 -4.71 -23.44
CA THR A 14 -12.72 -4.81 -24.72
C THR A 14 -12.28 -6.03 -25.53
N VAL A 15 -10.98 -6.31 -25.58
CA VAL A 15 -10.43 -7.42 -26.39
C VAL A 15 -10.53 -8.77 -25.66
N TYR A 16 -10.36 -8.78 -24.33
CA TYR A 16 -10.33 -10.00 -23.51
C TYR A 16 -11.30 -9.90 -22.31
N PRO A 17 -12.62 -9.88 -22.55
CA PRO A 17 -13.62 -9.63 -21.51
C PRO A 17 -13.65 -10.71 -20.42
N SER A 18 -13.26 -11.95 -20.75
CA SER A 18 -13.23 -13.08 -19.81
C SER A 18 -11.92 -13.19 -19.03
N SER A 19 -10.93 -12.34 -19.30
CA SER A 19 -9.62 -12.41 -18.64
C SER A 19 -9.59 -11.59 -17.35
N SER A 20 -8.94 -12.14 -16.33
CA SER A 20 -8.63 -11.40 -15.10
C SER A 20 -7.44 -10.47 -15.33
N ILE A 21 -7.70 -9.18 -15.45
CA ILE A 21 -6.66 -8.15 -15.60
C ILE A 21 -6.11 -7.82 -14.21
N ARG A 22 -4.83 -8.09 -14.01
CA ARG A 22 -4.09 -7.76 -12.78
C ARG A 22 -3.11 -6.62 -13.02
N GLY A 23 -2.92 -5.78 -12.01
CA GLY A 23 -1.92 -4.72 -12.05
C GLY A 23 -0.49 -5.28 -12.16
N CYS A 24 0.43 -4.49 -12.73
CA CYS A 24 1.82 -4.88 -12.82
C CYS A 24 2.55 -4.58 -11.50
N TYR A 25 3.07 -5.61 -10.84
CA TYR A 25 3.81 -5.50 -9.57
C TYR A 25 5.01 -4.52 -9.65
N PHE A 26 5.75 -4.57 -10.76
CA PHE A 26 6.88 -3.67 -10.98
C PHE A 26 6.45 -2.20 -10.95
N HIS A 27 5.40 -1.86 -11.70
CA HIS A 27 4.88 -0.49 -11.74
C HIS A 27 4.28 -0.05 -10.40
N PHE A 28 3.61 -0.97 -9.69
CA PHE A 28 3.10 -0.71 -8.35
C PHE A 28 4.23 -0.38 -7.37
N SER A 29 5.29 -1.20 -7.35
CA SER A 29 6.47 -0.99 -6.49
C SER A 29 7.15 0.36 -6.79
N GLN A 30 7.27 0.72 -8.07
CA GLN A 30 7.80 2.01 -8.51
C GLN A 30 6.93 3.20 -8.06
N CYS A 31 5.61 3.07 -8.11
CA CYS A 31 4.69 4.09 -7.60
C CYS A 31 4.86 4.30 -6.09
N VAL A 32 4.91 3.22 -5.31
CA VAL A 32 5.10 3.30 -3.85
C VAL A 32 6.46 3.93 -3.52
N TRP A 33 7.52 3.55 -4.24
CA TRP A 33 8.85 4.13 -4.03
C TRP A 33 8.89 5.64 -4.27
N ARG A 34 8.31 6.12 -5.37
CA ARG A 34 8.20 7.58 -5.61
C ARG A 34 7.44 8.26 -4.47
N LYS A 35 6.39 7.63 -3.95
CA LYS A 35 5.61 8.20 -2.85
C LYS A 35 6.40 8.28 -1.55
N ILE A 36 7.26 7.32 -1.28
CA ILE A 36 8.23 7.34 -0.16
C ILE A 36 9.20 8.53 -0.35
N GLN A 37 9.73 8.72 -1.56
CA GLN A 37 10.69 9.79 -1.86
C GLN A 37 10.08 11.20 -1.83
N GLU A 38 8.78 11.35 -2.11
CA GLU A 38 8.08 12.63 -2.08
C GLU A 38 8.03 13.27 -0.67
N ASN A 39 8.18 12.49 0.39
CA ASN A 39 8.14 12.97 1.77
C ASN A 39 9.48 12.66 2.47
N SER A 40 10.24 13.70 2.80
CA SER A 40 11.56 13.58 3.42
C SER A 40 11.54 12.88 4.78
N GLU A 41 10.47 13.01 5.55
CA GLU A 41 10.30 12.33 6.84
C GLU A 41 10.09 10.83 6.65
N ILE A 42 9.21 10.45 5.71
CA ILE A 42 8.96 9.04 5.37
C ILE A 42 10.22 8.40 4.77
N LEU A 43 10.92 9.11 3.89
CA LEU A 43 12.19 8.65 3.33
C LEU A 43 13.23 8.44 4.43
N ASN A 44 13.35 9.38 5.37
CA ASN A 44 14.26 9.26 6.49
C ASN A 44 13.94 8.04 7.36
N GLN A 45 12.67 7.83 7.72
CA GLN A 45 12.25 6.64 8.46
C GLN A 45 12.52 5.35 7.67
N TYR A 46 12.26 5.33 6.36
CA TYR A 46 12.57 4.18 5.52
C TYR A 46 14.06 3.83 5.49
N LEU A 47 14.94 4.83 5.49
CA LEU A 47 16.39 4.62 5.44
C LEU A 47 16.98 4.22 6.80
N ASN A 48 16.40 4.70 7.90
CA ASN A 48 17.00 4.59 9.23
C ASN A 48 16.25 3.67 10.20
N ASP A 49 15.01 3.28 9.91
CA ASP A 49 14.23 2.31 10.69
C ASP A 49 13.94 1.05 9.87
N ALA A 50 14.63 -0.03 10.20
CA ALA A 50 14.50 -1.32 9.53
C ALA A 50 13.09 -1.93 9.66
N LEU A 51 12.41 -1.71 10.79
CA LEU A 51 11.04 -2.19 11.02
C LEU A 51 10.05 -1.39 10.17
N PHE A 52 10.21 -0.07 10.10
CA PHE A 52 9.42 0.78 9.22
C PHE A 52 9.60 0.38 7.74
N ALA A 53 10.85 0.18 7.31
CA ALA A 53 11.17 -0.28 5.96
C ALA A 53 10.59 -1.67 5.67
N LEU A 54 10.63 -2.59 6.63
CA LEU A 54 10.01 -3.91 6.52
C LEU A 54 8.49 -3.79 6.37
N ASN A 55 7.84 -2.93 7.16
CA ASN A 55 6.40 -2.70 7.10
C ASN A 55 5.95 -2.19 5.73
N LEU A 56 6.69 -1.24 5.14
CA LEU A 56 6.40 -0.74 3.79
C LEU A 56 6.65 -1.79 2.70
N ARG A 57 7.68 -2.63 2.84
CA ARG A 57 7.90 -3.76 1.91
C ARG A 57 6.79 -4.80 2.02
N GLN A 58 6.31 -5.08 3.22
CA GLN A 58 5.16 -5.97 3.44
C GLN A 58 3.86 -5.41 2.86
N LEU A 59 3.65 -4.08 2.92
CA LEU A 59 2.53 -3.42 2.24
C LEU A 59 2.56 -3.68 0.73
N ILE A 60 3.74 -3.58 0.10
CA ILE A 60 3.92 -3.89 -1.32
C ILE A 60 3.65 -5.38 -1.61
N ALA A 61 4.06 -6.27 -0.70
CA ALA A 61 3.86 -7.71 -0.84
C ALA A 61 2.38 -8.14 -0.80
N LEU A 62 1.47 -7.30 -0.28
CA LEU A 62 0.02 -7.57 -0.32
C LEU A 62 -0.52 -7.75 -1.74
N ALA A 63 0.19 -7.28 -2.77
CA ALA A 63 -0.16 -7.53 -4.17
C ALA A 63 -0.20 -9.02 -4.54
N PHE A 64 0.42 -9.90 -3.74
CA PHE A 64 0.42 -11.36 -3.94
C PHE A 64 -0.58 -12.09 -3.04
N VAL A 65 -1.25 -11.38 -2.12
CA VAL A 65 -2.22 -11.97 -1.21
C VAL A 65 -3.59 -12.02 -1.92
N PRO A 66 -4.34 -13.14 -1.82
CA PRO A 66 -5.71 -13.20 -2.30
C PRO A 66 -6.57 -12.10 -1.67
N GLN A 67 -7.44 -11.47 -2.44
CA GLN A 67 -8.24 -10.33 -1.96
C GLN A 67 -9.05 -10.64 -0.69
N THR A 68 -9.52 -11.87 -0.54
CA THR A 68 -10.24 -12.36 0.65
C THR A 68 -9.40 -12.30 1.92
N ASP A 69 -8.08 -12.40 1.78
CA ASP A 69 -7.14 -12.59 2.90
C ASP A 69 -6.38 -11.30 3.22
N VAL A 70 -6.44 -10.30 2.33
CA VAL A 70 -5.79 -8.99 2.53
C VAL A 70 -6.30 -8.32 3.81
N MET A 71 -7.62 -8.31 4.04
CA MET A 71 -8.19 -7.72 5.25
C MET A 71 -7.76 -8.47 6.50
N LEU A 72 -7.81 -9.80 6.47
CA LEU A 72 -7.39 -10.64 7.58
C LEU A 72 -5.93 -10.39 7.96
N LEU A 73 -5.02 -10.36 6.97
CA LEU A 73 -3.60 -10.12 7.22
C LEU A 73 -3.30 -8.72 7.73
N ILE A 74 -4.00 -7.69 7.23
CA ILE A 74 -3.88 -6.33 7.75
C ILE A 74 -4.35 -6.31 9.21
N THR A 75 -5.55 -6.83 9.50
CA THR A 75 -6.11 -6.85 10.86
C THR A 75 -5.22 -7.61 11.83
N LEU A 76 -4.78 -8.83 11.48
CA LEU A 76 -3.88 -9.63 12.32
C LEU A 76 -2.58 -8.89 12.61
N LYS A 77 -1.98 -8.26 11.59
CA LYS A 77 -0.74 -7.51 11.78
C LYS A 77 -0.96 -6.29 12.67
N THR A 78 -2.08 -5.58 12.51
CA THR A 78 -2.42 -4.43 13.37
C THR A 78 -2.76 -4.84 14.80
N THR A 79 -3.45 -5.97 15.01
CA THR A 79 -3.83 -6.47 16.33
C THR A 79 -2.64 -7.07 17.07
N LEU A 80 -1.78 -7.82 16.39
CA LEU A 80 -0.52 -8.31 16.96
C LEU A 80 0.45 -7.16 17.26
N SER A 81 0.41 -6.06 16.50
CA SER A 81 1.11 -4.84 16.88
C SER A 81 0.40 -4.04 17.98
N ALA A 82 -0.91 -4.23 18.19
CA ALA A 82 -1.67 -3.55 19.24
C ALA A 82 -1.32 -4.07 20.64
N ASP A 83 -0.90 -5.34 20.76
CA ASP A 83 -0.27 -5.87 21.98
C ASP A 83 1.12 -5.24 22.26
N PHE A 84 1.67 -4.49 21.29
CA PHE A 84 2.87 -3.65 21.42
C PHE A 84 2.56 -2.14 21.50
N GLU A 85 1.30 -1.71 21.42
CA GLU A 85 0.92 -0.30 21.24
C GLU A 85 -0.05 0.24 22.30
N GLN A 86 0.47 0.37 23.53
CA GLN A 86 0.04 1.47 24.41
C GLN A 86 0.61 2.84 23.98
N ILE A 87 1.35 2.97 22.85
CA ILE A 87 2.15 4.17 22.54
C ILE A 87 1.67 4.95 21.29
N ARG A 88 0.96 4.36 20.32
CA ARG A 88 0.75 4.99 18.98
C ARG A 88 -0.70 5.18 18.54
N GLN A 89 -1.66 5.30 19.45
CA GLN A 89 -3.05 5.64 19.07
C GLN A 89 -3.24 7.10 18.62
N GLY A 90 -2.27 8.01 18.88
CA GLY A 90 -2.40 9.43 18.51
C GLY A 90 -1.96 9.78 17.08
N GLU A 91 -1.05 9.03 16.48
CA GLU A 91 -0.37 9.46 15.24
C GLU A 91 -0.99 8.94 13.94
N PHE A 92 -1.71 7.82 14.00
CA PHE A 92 -2.26 7.22 12.77
C PHE A 92 -3.49 7.98 12.24
N LEU A 93 -4.37 8.43 13.15
CA LEU A 93 -5.52 9.28 12.79
C LEU A 93 -5.07 10.66 12.30
N SER A 94 -4.04 11.24 12.92
CA SER A 94 -3.48 12.52 12.48
C SER A 94 -2.77 12.40 11.13
N PHE A 95 -2.13 11.26 10.83
CA PHE A 95 -1.57 10.96 9.51
C PHE A 95 -2.66 10.84 8.42
N GLN A 96 -3.76 10.13 8.68
CA GLN A 96 -4.87 10.00 7.72
C GLN A 96 -5.54 11.35 7.40
N LEU A 97 -5.74 12.19 8.41
CA LEU A 97 -6.29 13.55 8.25
C LEU A 97 -5.30 14.50 7.57
N LYS A 98 -4.00 14.44 7.91
CA LYS A 98 -2.95 15.31 7.37
C LYS A 98 -2.62 15.04 5.89
N TYR A 99 -2.73 13.79 5.46
CA TYR A 99 -2.37 13.38 4.09
C TYR A 99 -3.56 13.02 3.19
N GLY A 100 -4.80 13.22 3.67
CA GLY A 100 -6.01 13.09 2.85
C GLY A 100 -6.23 11.71 2.24
N ILE A 101 -5.73 10.65 2.89
CA ILE A 101 -5.90 9.28 2.40
C ILE A 101 -7.30 8.79 2.78
N ASN A 102 -8.25 9.04 1.90
CA ASN A 102 -9.63 8.61 2.07
C ASN A 102 -9.81 7.22 1.45
N MET A 103 -9.51 6.18 2.22
CA MET A 103 -9.87 4.81 1.85
C MET A 103 -11.33 4.60 2.28
N LYS A 104 -12.28 5.02 1.43
CA LYS A 104 -13.66 4.57 1.56
C LYS A 104 -13.67 3.07 1.25
N VAL A 105 -13.99 2.28 2.28
CA VAL A 105 -14.48 0.91 2.13
C VAL A 105 -15.85 0.96 1.48
#